data_AF-A0A935I3V2-F1
#
_entry.id   AF-A0A935I3V2-F1
#
_cell.length_a   1.000
_cell.length_b   1.000
_cell.length_c   1.000
_cell.angle_alpha   90.00
_cell.angle_beta   90.00
_cell.angle_gamma   90.00
#
_symmetry.space_group_name_H-M   'P 1'
#
loop_
_entity.id
_entity.type
_entity.pdbx_description
1 polymer ?
#
loop_
_entity_poly.entity_id
_entity_poly.type
_entity_poly.pdbx_seq_one_letter_code
_entity_poly.pdbx_strand_id
1 'polypeptide(L)'
;MISHRGPDDEGYAVFNTYNNKSEERYGDTSAIKKGSHILSDSPESFNLAFGFRRLSILDLSVNGHQPFFNREKNICMIFNGEVYNYIEIRKNLFQKVTASTGTDTEVIMNAYIEWGEDCLSRFNGMWGIALYDFRKIFYSAHATDSELSRFIISKMKRFVFASELKSIIEYFKSDPSFRKELNKENVYDYFVYNFADHSENTL
;
A
#
# COMPACT_ATOMS: atom_id res chain seq x y z
N MET A 1 -4.16 12.39 7.67
CA MET A 1 -3.56 13.21 6.58
C MET A 1 -4.03 12.81 5.18
N ILE A 2 -4.37 11.55 4.93
CA ILE A 2 -4.90 11.08 3.62
C ILE A 2 -6.36 10.59 3.70
N SER A 3 -7.12 11.05 4.70
CA SER A 3 -8.52 10.64 4.89
C SER A 3 -9.41 10.98 3.69
N HIS A 4 -9.07 12.03 2.93
CA HIS A 4 -9.77 12.42 1.70
C HIS A 4 -9.62 11.40 0.56
N ARG A 5 -8.60 10.53 0.60
CA ARG A 5 -8.42 9.45 -0.39
C ARG A 5 -9.21 8.18 -0.06
N GLY A 6 -9.80 8.11 1.13
CA GLY A 6 -10.49 6.93 1.61
C GLY A 6 -11.19 7.20 2.95
N PRO A 7 -12.41 7.77 2.91
CA PRO A 7 -13.16 8.09 4.11
C PRO A 7 -13.89 6.88 4.71
N ASP A 8 -14.04 5.79 3.96
CA ASP A 8 -14.96 4.70 4.29
C ASP A 8 -14.35 3.66 5.22
N ASP A 9 -13.02 3.51 5.20
CA ASP A 9 -12.31 2.57 6.06
C ASP A 9 -10.88 3.01 6.34
N GLU A 10 -10.33 2.53 7.45
CA GLU A 10 -8.98 2.79 7.90
C GLU A 10 -8.41 1.60 8.67
N GLY A 11 -7.24 1.12 8.23
CA GLY A 11 -6.53 0.03 8.88
C GLY A 11 -5.03 0.23 8.89
N TYR A 12 -4.38 -0.48 9.79
CA TYR A 12 -2.94 -0.47 10.01
C TYR A 12 -2.45 -1.87 10.34
N ALA A 13 -1.20 -2.14 9.98
CA ALA A 13 -0.50 -3.34 10.37
C ALA A 13 0.93 -2.97 10.74
N VAL A 14 1.40 -3.45 11.90
CA VAL A 14 2.77 -3.24 12.36
C VAL A 14 3.45 -4.60 12.53
N PHE A 15 4.74 -4.65 12.21
CA PHE A 15 5.50 -5.90 12.16
C PHE A 15 6.86 -5.75 12.83
N ASN A 16 7.25 -6.81 13.53
CA ASN A 16 8.62 -7.03 13.95
C ASN A 16 9.21 -8.10 13.02
N THR A 17 10.02 -7.66 12.06
CA THR A 17 10.59 -8.57 11.05
C THR A 17 11.69 -9.47 11.61
N TYR A 18 12.16 -9.26 12.85
CA TYR A 18 13.16 -10.13 13.48
C TYR A 18 12.56 -11.40 14.08
N ASN A 19 11.30 -11.33 14.53
CA ASN A 19 10.62 -12.44 15.20
C ASN A 19 9.27 -12.81 14.56
N ASN A 20 8.94 -12.21 13.41
CA ASN A 20 7.70 -12.48 12.66
C ASN A 20 6.42 -12.24 13.45
N LYS A 21 6.44 -11.32 14.41
CA LYS A 21 5.22 -10.85 15.08
C LYS A 21 4.58 -9.72 14.29
N SER A 22 3.26 -9.73 14.26
CA SER A 22 2.45 -8.69 13.64
C SER A 22 1.26 -8.31 14.52
N GLU A 23 0.87 -7.04 14.48
CA GLU A 23 -0.37 -6.57 15.08
C GLU A 23 -1.22 -5.83 14.05
N GLU A 24 -2.50 -6.17 14.01
CA GLU A 24 -3.54 -5.42 13.29
C GLU A 24 -4.03 -4.28 14.19
N ARG A 25 -4.08 -3.08 13.60
CA ARG A 25 -4.43 -1.84 14.28
C ARG A 25 -5.49 -1.12 13.47
N TYR A 26 -6.37 -0.39 14.14
CA TYR A 26 -7.56 0.17 13.53
C TYR A 26 -7.76 1.62 13.93
N GLY A 27 -8.13 2.44 12.95
CA GLY A 27 -8.49 3.83 13.19
C GLY A 27 -9.94 4.02 13.60
N ASP A 28 -10.34 5.29 13.74
CA ASP A 28 -11.68 5.67 14.18
C ASP A 28 -12.76 5.39 13.13
N THR A 29 -12.35 5.42 11.86
CA THR A 29 -13.21 5.16 10.70
C THR A 29 -13.11 3.70 10.22
N SER A 30 -12.46 2.82 10.98
CA SER A 30 -12.35 1.41 10.61
C SER A 30 -13.73 0.74 10.54
N ALA A 31 -13.95 -0.02 9.47
CA ALA A 31 -15.16 -0.80 9.24
C ALA A 31 -15.17 -2.13 10.03
N ILE A 32 -14.02 -2.55 10.59
CA ILE A 32 -13.86 -3.80 11.35
C ILE A 32 -14.03 -3.58 12.86
N LYS A 33 -13.21 -2.69 13.44
CA LYS A 33 -13.14 -2.41 14.88
C LYS A 33 -12.54 -1.02 15.10
N LYS A 34 -12.95 -0.30 16.14
CA LYS A 34 -12.41 1.03 16.45
C LYS A 34 -11.39 1.01 17.60
N GLY A 35 -10.44 1.95 17.58
CA GLY A 35 -9.74 2.42 18.79
C GLY A 35 -8.40 1.77 19.15
N SER A 36 -7.79 0.96 18.28
CA SER A 36 -6.41 0.47 18.47
C SER A 36 -5.47 1.10 17.44
N HIS A 37 -5.23 2.41 17.59
CA HIS A 37 -4.46 3.21 16.64
C HIS A 37 -3.00 2.75 16.51
N ILE A 38 -2.35 3.16 15.42
CA ILE A 38 -0.94 2.85 15.16
C ILE A 38 0.03 3.31 16.26
N LEU A 39 -0.35 4.27 17.10
CA LEU A 39 0.46 4.78 18.23
C LEU A 39 0.06 4.18 19.59
N SER A 40 -0.88 3.23 19.63
CA SER A 40 -1.23 2.55 20.88
C SER A 40 -0.03 1.79 21.44
N ASP A 41 0.11 1.82 22.77
CA ASP A 41 1.17 1.13 23.48
C ASP A 41 1.16 -0.37 23.15
N SER A 42 2.34 -0.93 22.92
CA SER A 42 2.56 -2.36 22.78
C SER A 42 3.85 -2.76 23.48
N PRO A 43 3.90 -3.95 24.10
CA PRO A 43 5.13 -4.50 24.67
C PRO A 43 6.15 -4.89 23.59
N GLU A 44 5.73 -4.99 22.32
CA GLU A 44 6.60 -5.34 21.21
C GLU A 44 7.19 -4.10 20.55
N SER A 45 8.42 -4.22 20.05
CA SER A 45 8.99 -3.23 19.14
C SER A 45 8.66 -3.59 17.69
N PHE A 46 8.34 -2.60 16.87
CA PHE A 46 8.03 -2.79 15.45
C PHE A 46 9.04 -2.04 14.58
N ASN A 47 9.37 -2.60 13.42
CA ASN A 47 10.33 -2.03 12.47
C ASN A 47 9.78 -1.95 11.03
N LEU A 48 8.53 -2.37 10.82
CA LEU A 48 7.80 -2.23 9.57
C LEU A 48 6.34 -1.90 9.88
N ALA A 49 5.72 -1.05 9.05
CA ALA A 49 4.31 -0.71 9.18
C ALA A 49 3.67 -0.48 7.81
N PHE A 50 2.41 -0.89 7.68
CA PHE A 50 1.50 -0.51 6.61
C PHE A 50 0.32 0.26 7.18
N GLY A 51 -0.16 1.24 6.43
CA GLY A 51 -1.37 1.99 6.74
C GLY A 51 -2.18 2.20 5.47
N PHE A 52 -3.49 2.06 5.58
CA PHE A 52 -4.38 2.14 4.44
C PHE A 52 -5.65 2.94 4.77
N ARG A 53 -6.10 3.71 3.78
CA ARG A 53 -7.39 4.40 3.77
C ARG A 53 -8.15 3.91 2.54
N ARG A 54 -9.38 3.42 2.74
CA ARG A 54 -10.18 2.83 1.67
C ARG A 54 -11.27 3.76 1.21
N LEU A 55 -11.39 3.90 -0.11
CA LEU A 55 -12.60 4.37 -0.77
C LEU A 55 -13.30 3.15 -1.34
N SER A 56 -14.51 2.87 -0.86
CA SER A 56 -15.25 1.66 -1.20
C SER A 56 -16.09 1.93 -2.45
N ILE A 57 -15.58 1.56 -3.63
CA ILE A 57 -16.28 1.79 -4.91
C ILE A 57 -16.95 0.50 -5.41
N LEU A 58 -16.14 -0.54 -5.71
CA LEU A 58 -16.64 -1.78 -6.31
C LEU A 58 -17.19 -2.75 -5.25
N ASP A 59 -16.44 -2.95 -4.17
CA ASP A 59 -16.86 -3.77 -3.05
C ASP A 59 -17.17 -2.89 -1.83
N LEU A 60 -18.44 -2.80 -1.45
CA LEU A 60 -18.89 -2.01 -0.30
C LEU A 60 -18.80 -2.80 1.01
N SER A 61 -18.43 -4.07 0.97
CA SER A 61 -18.35 -4.91 2.16
C SER A 61 -17.06 -4.66 2.95
N VAL A 62 -17.08 -5.10 4.21
CA VAL A 62 -15.90 -5.11 5.08
C VAL A 62 -14.81 -6.07 4.61
N ASN A 63 -15.11 -6.94 3.65
CA ASN A 63 -14.19 -7.97 3.19
C ASN A 63 -13.01 -7.40 2.37
N GLY A 64 -13.14 -6.16 1.89
CA GLY A 64 -12.05 -5.43 1.27
C GLY A 64 -11.23 -4.59 2.26
N HIS A 65 -11.38 -4.78 3.58
CA HIS A 65 -10.57 -4.10 4.59
C HIS A 65 -9.07 -4.35 4.35
N GLN A 66 -8.27 -3.32 4.57
CA GLN A 66 -6.82 -3.37 4.41
C GLN A 66 -6.11 -2.65 5.56
N PRO A 67 -4.89 -3.08 5.96
CA PRO A 67 -4.05 -4.11 5.33
C PRO A 67 -4.65 -5.53 5.33
N PHE A 68 -4.56 -6.20 4.18
CA PHE A 68 -5.18 -7.50 3.94
C PHE A 68 -4.21 -8.62 4.28
N PHE A 69 -4.62 -9.53 5.16
CA PHE A 69 -3.83 -10.70 5.55
C PHE A 69 -4.31 -11.95 4.82
N ASN A 70 -3.37 -12.82 4.46
CA ASN A 70 -3.73 -14.19 4.09
C ASN A 70 -4.23 -14.98 5.32
N ARG A 71 -4.78 -16.17 5.07
CA ARG A 71 -5.35 -17.04 6.10
C ARG A 71 -4.35 -17.40 7.20
N GLU A 72 -3.10 -17.64 6.83
CA GLU A 72 -2.02 -18.03 7.74
C GLU A 72 -1.38 -16.84 8.47
N LYS A 73 -1.79 -15.60 8.15
CA LYS A 73 -1.26 -14.33 8.70
C LYS A 73 0.26 -14.18 8.60
N ASN A 74 0.88 -14.79 7.60
CA ASN A 74 2.31 -14.65 7.30
C ASN A 74 2.58 -13.79 6.05
N ILE A 75 1.53 -13.36 5.37
CA ILE A 75 1.57 -12.42 4.25
C ILE A 75 0.55 -11.31 4.50
N CYS A 76 1.00 -10.07 4.40
CA CYS A 76 0.16 -8.88 4.50
C CYS A 76 0.35 -8.00 3.27
N MET A 77 -0.73 -7.46 2.72
CA MET A 77 -0.72 -6.62 1.53
C MET A 77 -1.54 -5.36 1.75
N ILE A 78 -1.06 -4.26 1.17
CA ILE A 78 -1.90 -3.13 0.82
C ILE A 78 -1.90 -2.92 -0.70
N PHE A 79 -3.04 -2.57 -1.24
CA PHE A 79 -3.34 -2.46 -2.65
C PHE A 79 -4.24 -1.25 -2.89
N ASN A 80 -3.76 -0.32 -3.70
CA ASN A 80 -4.53 0.82 -4.18
C ASN A 80 -4.51 0.86 -5.71
N GLY A 81 -5.67 0.77 -6.33
CA GLY A 81 -5.85 0.72 -7.78
C GLY A 81 -6.95 -0.26 -8.14
N GLU A 82 -6.89 -0.79 -9.36
CA GLU A 82 -7.84 -1.75 -9.91
C GLU A 82 -7.12 -2.73 -10.83
N VAL A 83 -7.39 -4.03 -10.65
CA VAL A 83 -6.98 -5.08 -11.60
C VAL A 83 -8.22 -5.45 -12.40
N TYR A 84 -8.35 -4.89 -13.60
CA TYR A 84 -9.54 -5.01 -14.44
C TYR A 84 -9.88 -6.46 -14.78
N ASN A 85 -8.87 -7.31 -14.95
CA ASN A 85 -9.05 -8.72 -15.27
C ASN A 85 -9.07 -9.65 -14.03
N TYR A 86 -9.43 -9.13 -12.85
CA TYR A 86 -9.48 -9.94 -11.62
C TYR A 86 -10.46 -11.12 -11.73
N ILE A 87 -11.55 -10.99 -12.51
CA ILE A 87 -12.54 -12.06 -12.71
C ILE A 87 -11.94 -13.22 -13.52
N GLU A 88 -11.14 -12.93 -14.53
CA GLU A 88 -10.43 -13.92 -15.35
C GLU A 88 -9.32 -14.58 -14.54
N ILE A 89 -8.54 -13.80 -13.79
CA ILE A 89 -7.50 -14.33 -12.89
C ILE A 89 -8.13 -15.27 -11.87
N ARG A 90 -9.23 -14.82 -11.25
CA ARG A 90 -10.10 -15.61 -10.37
C ARG A 90 -10.39 -16.96 -11.01
N LYS A 91 -11.01 -17.01 -12.19
CA LYS A 91 -11.34 -18.29 -12.86
C LYS A 91 -10.13 -19.23 -13.02
N ASN A 92 -8.94 -18.69 -13.28
CA ASN A 92 -7.71 -19.50 -13.40
C ASN A 92 -7.20 -20.03 -12.05
N LEU A 93 -7.35 -19.27 -10.96
CA LEU A 93 -6.96 -19.68 -9.61
C LEU A 93 -7.92 -20.69 -8.98
N PHE A 94 -9.24 -20.51 -9.17
CA PHE A 94 -10.27 -21.32 -8.48
C PHE A 94 -10.52 -22.70 -9.10
N GLN A 95 -9.68 -23.14 -10.05
CA GLN A 95 -9.53 -24.58 -10.29
C GLN A 95 -8.77 -25.30 -9.14
N LYS A 96 -8.09 -24.54 -8.26
CA LYS A 96 -7.22 -25.09 -7.20
C LYS A 96 -7.40 -24.47 -5.81
N VAL A 97 -7.91 -23.23 -5.71
CA VAL A 97 -8.08 -22.50 -4.43
C VAL A 97 -9.57 -22.20 -4.23
N THR A 98 -10.03 -21.93 -3.00
CA THR A 98 -11.41 -21.45 -2.71
C THR A 98 -11.34 -20.00 -2.24
N ALA A 99 -12.11 -19.09 -2.87
CA ALA A 99 -12.20 -17.69 -2.43
C ALA A 99 -13.16 -17.59 -1.25
N SER A 100 -12.75 -16.84 -0.24
CA SER A 100 -13.50 -16.60 1.00
C SER A 100 -14.43 -15.39 0.84
N THR A 101 -14.03 -14.37 0.08
CA THR A 101 -14.72 -13.09 0.00
C THR A 101 -15.04 -12.66 -1.43
N GLY A 102 -14.26 -13.12 -2.42
CA GLY A 102 -14.46 -12.83 -3.84
C GLY A 102 -14.07 -11.41 -4.25
N THR A 103 -13.35 -10.68 -3.40
CA THR A 103 -12.88 -9.31 -3.65
C THR A 103 -11.66 -9.32 -4.57
N ASP A 104 -11.43 -8.21 -5.27
CA ASP A 104 -10.22 -7.99 -6.06
C ASP A 104 -8.94 -8.16 -5.23
N THR A 105 -8.95 -7.64 -4.01
CA THR A 105 -7.85 -7.71 -3.03
C THR A 105 -7.53 -9.16 -2.68
N GLU A 106 -8.54 -10.01 -2.47
CA GLU A 106 -8.35 -11.45 -2.23
C GLU A 106 -7.80 -12.15 -3.47
N VAL A 107 -8.26 -11.79 -4.67
CA VAL A 107 -7.75 -12.37 -5.92
C VAL A 107 -6.27 -12.04 -6.11
N ILE A 108 -5.86 -10.79 -5.85
CA ILE A 108 -4.47 -10.36 -5.97
C ILE A 108 -3.59 -11.09 -4.95
N MET A 109 -4.03 -11.18 -3.68
CA MET A 109 -3.32 -11.94 -2.65
C MET A 109 -3.12 -13.41 -3.06
N ASN A 110 -4.17 -14.07 -3.53
CA ASN A 110 -4.08 -15.47 -3.96
C ASN A 110 -3.22 -15.65 -5.22
N ALA A 111 -3.23 -14.69 -6.14
CA ALA A 111 -2.36 -14.71 -7.31
C ALA A 111 -0.87 -14.64 -6.90
N TYR A 112 -0.53 -13.81 -5.92
CA TYR A 112 0.82 -13.76 -5.35
C TYR A 112 1.18 -15.05 -4.60
N ILE A 113 0.25 -15.66 -3.86
CA ILE A 113 0.51 -16.94 -3.18
C ILE A 113 0.82 -18.06 -4.19
N GLU A 114 0.06 -18.15 -5.28
CA GLU A 114 0.20 -19.21 -6.29
C GLU A 114 1.41 -18.96 -7.22
N TRP A 115 1.61 -17.73 -7.69
CA TRP A 115 2.60 -17.41 -8.74
C TRP A 115 3.75 -16.53 -8.29
N GLY A 116 3.78 -16.10 -7.03
CA GLY A 116 4.78 -15.14 -6.56
C GLY A 116 4.68 -13.80 -7.30
N GLU A 117 5.84 -13.21 -7.60
CA GLU A 117 5.91 -11.91 -8.32
C GLU A 117 5.49 -12.03 -9.80
N ASP A 118 5.53 -13.23 -10.38
CA ASP A 118 5.11 -13.47 -11.76
C ASP A 118 3.61 -13.20 -11.96
N CYS A 119 2.83 -13.10 -10.88
CA CYS A 119 1.43 -12.70 -10.94
C CYS A 119 1.23 -11.34 -11.62
N LEU A 120 2.19 -10.40 -11.48
CA LEU A 120 2.11 -9.06 -12.06
C LEU A 120 1.99 -9.10 -13.58
N SER A 121 2.69 -10.03 -14.24
CA SER A 121 2.66 -10.18 -15.70
C SER A 121 1.28 -10.59 -16.24
N ARG A 122 0.36 -10.97 -15.34
CA ARG A 122 -1.00 -11.42 -15.65
C ARG A 122 -2.04 -10.36 -15.35
N PHE A 123 -1.66 -9.25 -14.73
CA PHE A 123 -2.59 -8.20 -14.33
C PHE A 123 -2.75 -7.18 -15.47
N ASN A 124 -4.00 -6.85 -15.78
CA ASN A 124 -4.38 -5.71 -16.61
C ASN A 124 -5.01 -4.68 -15.67
N GLY A 125 -4.49 -3.47 -15.62
CA GLY A 125 -5.01 -2.49 -14.67
C GLY A 125 -4.05 -1.37 -14.34
N MET A 126 -4.33 -0.73 -13.21
CA MET A 126 -3.43 0.22 -12.56
C MET A 126 -3.38 -0.11 -11.07
N TRP A 127 -2.19 -0.21 -10.48
CA TRP A 127 -2.03 -0.63 -9.09
C TRP A 127 -0.81 -0.01 -8.41
N GLY A 128 -0.91 0.14 -7.10
CA GLY A 128 0.20 0.23 -6.17
C GLY A 128 0.01 -0.85 -5.13
N ILE A 129 0.89 -1.84 -5.15
CA ILE A 129 0.93 -2.99 -4.25
C ILE A 129 2.17 -2.84 -3.37
N ALA A 130 1.97 -2.90 -2.06
CA ALA A 130 3.04 -3.18 -1.12
C ALA A 130 2.66 -4.42 -0.32
N LEU A 131 3.58 -5.37 -0.24
CA LEU A 131 3.34 -6.66 0.36
C LEU A 131 4.53 -7.01 1.25
N TYR A 132 4.23 -7.56 2.41
CA TYR A 132 5.19 -8.16 3.30
C TYR A 132 4.84 -9.63 3.49
N ASP A 133 5.67 -10.48 2.90
CA ASP A 133 5.77 -11.90 3.20
C ASP A 133 6.89 -12.02 4.23
N PHE A 134 6.76 -12.80 5.29
CA PHE A 134 7.80 -12.88 6.35
C PHE A 134 9.23 -13.19 5.85
N ARG A 135 9.36 -13.61 4.58
CA ARG A 135 10.63 -13.80 3.88
C ARG A 135 11.16 -12.55 3.16
N LYS A 136 10.28 -11.64 2.71
CA LYS A 136 10.65 -10.47 1.90
C LYS A 136 9.57 -9.37 1.88
N ILE A 137 10.03 -8.14 1.67
CA ILE A 137 9.16 -7.00 1.31
C ILE A 137 9.15 -6.88 -0.21
N PHE A 138 7.96 -6.73 -0.77
CA PHE A 138 7.71 -6.58 -2.20
C PHE A 138 6.90 -5.30 -2.46
N TYR A 139 7.26 -4.57 -3.50
CA TYR A 139 6.55 -3.39 -3.94
C TYR A 139 6.42 -3.41 -5.47
N SER A 140 5.22 -3.09 -5.95
CA SER A 140 4.95 -2.96 -7.38
C SER A 140 4.02 -1.78 -7.61
N ALA A 141 4.35 -0.94 -8.59
CA ALA A 141 3.47 0.10 -9.07
C ALA A 141 3.37 0.02 -10.59
N HIS A 142 2.14 0.09 -11.10
CA HIS A 142 1.84 0.18 -12.52
C HIS A 142 0.70 1.16 -12.67
N ALA A 143 0.89 2.23 -13.43
CA ALA A 143 -0.16 3.20 -13.70
C ALA A 143 -0.05 3.65 -15.15
N THR A 144 -1.18 3.68 -15.85
CA THR A 144 -1.28 4.27 -17.19
C THR A 144 -1.41 5.79 -17.11
N ASP A 145 -1.88 6.32 -15.98
CA ASP A 145 -2.18 7.73 -15.74
C ASP A 145 -1.78 8.16 -14.30
N SER A 146 -1.59 9.47 -14.07
CA SER A 146 -1.02 10.08 -12.85
C SER A 146 -1.85 9.96 -11.56
N GLU A 147 -3.05 9.37 -11.60
CA GLU A 147 -3.99 9.33 -10.47
C GLU A 147 -3.53 8.41 -9.33
N LEU A 148 -2.77 7.36 -9.67
CA LEU A 148 -1.94 6.62 -8.72
C LEU A 148 -0.67 7.44 -8.47
N SER A 149 -0.78 8.51 -7.70
CA SER A 149 0.42 9.20 -7.26
C SER A 149 1.23 8.23 -6.36
N ARG A 150 2.50 8.00 -6.69
CA ARG A 150 3.38 7.01 -6.04
C ARG A 150 4.72 7.68 -5.76
N PHE A 151 5.07 7.81 -4.48
CA PHE A 151 6.36 8.33 -4.07
C PHE A 151 7.05 7.32 -3.15
N ILE A 152 8.31 7.04 -3.45
CA ILE A 152 9.20 6.19 -2.65
C ILE A 152 10.37 7.05 -2.22
N ILE A 153 10.66 7.10 -0.92
CA ILE A 153 11.83 7.76 -0.37
C ILE A 153 12.62 6.76 0.46
N SER A 154 13.88 6.55 0.07
CA SER A 154 14.85 5.80 0.84
C SER A 154 15.84 6.78 1.47
N LYS A 155 15.76 6.98 2.79
CA LYS A 155 16.68 7.87 3.52
C LYS A 155 17.21 7.17 4.77
N MET A 156 18.52 7.19 4.96
CA MET A 156 19.19 6.72 6.19
C MET A 156 18.69 5.35 6.68
N LYS A 157 18.64 4.35 5.79
CA LYS A 157 18.15 2.98 6.05
C LYS A 157 16.65 2.84 6.34
N ARG A 158 15.85 3.87 6.11
CA ARG A 158 14.38 3.80 6.15
C ARG A 158 13.82 3.86 4.74
N PHE A 159 12.91 2.96 4.45
CA PHE A 159 12.13 2.96 3.21
C PHE A 159 10.72 3.43 3.56
N VAL A 160 10.28 4.55 2.95
CA VAL A 160 8.96 5.14 3.17
C VAL A 160 8.30 5.33 1.82
N PHE A 161 7.04 4.92 1.71
CA PHE A 161 6.24 5.18 0.52
C PHE A 161 4.88 5.70 0.92
N ALA A 162 4.29 6.51 0.04
CA ALA A 162 2.93 7.01 0.24
C ALA A 162 2.26 7.31 -1.10
N SER A 163 0.93 7.37 -1.09
CA SER A 163 0.17 7.83 -2.25
C SER A 163 0.26 9.35 -2.47
N GLU A 164 0.81 10.12 -1.53
CA GLU A 164 0.97 11.58 -1.66
C GLU A 164 2.24 12.07 -0.95
N LEU A 165 2.96 12.99 -1.57
CA LEU A 165 4.21 13.55 -1.04
C LEU A 165 4.04 14.18 0.35
N LYS A 166 2.89 14.83 0.62
CA LYS A 166 2.60 15.48 1.91
C LYS A 166 2.71 14.51 3.10
N SER A 167 2.34 13.25 2.90
CA SER A 167 2.45 12.20 3.92
C SER A 167 3.89 11.87 4.25
N ILE A 168 4.77 11.86 3.23
CA ILE A 168 6.20 11.60 3.43
C ILE A 168 6.86 12.81 4.10
N ILE A 169 6.51 14.03 3.66
CA ILE A 169 6.96 15.27 4.31
C ILE A 169 6.60 15.23 5.80
N GLU A 170 5.35 14.89 6.14
CA GLU A 170 4.92 14.80 7.54
C GLU A 170 5.74 13.79 8.33
N TYR A 171 5.96 12.59 7.78
CA TYR A 171 6.76 11.55 8.43
C TYR A 171 8.16 12.06 8.80
N PHE A 172 8.80 12.80 7.89
CA PHE A 172 10.15 13.33 8.11
C PHE A 172 10.19 14.68 8.83
N LYS A 173 9.07 15.32 9.17
CA LYS A 173 9.08 16.61 9.90
C LYS A 173 9.80 16.53 11.24
N SER A 174 9.76 15.36 11.89
CA SER A 174 10.45 15.12 13.15
C SER A 174 11.94 14.81 13.00
N ASP A 175 12.42 14.58 11.77
CA ASP A 175 13.82 14.32 11.46
C ASP A 175 14.57 15.65 11.25
N PRO A 176 15.51 16.04 12.13
CA PRO A 176 16.22 17.32 12.02
C PRO A 176 17.06 17.45 10.74
N SER A 177 17.39 16.32 10.11
CA SER A 177 18.14 16.25 8.85
C SER A 177 17.26 16.44 7.61
N PHE A 178 15.94 16.44 7.76
CA PHE A 178 15.03 16.68 6.63
C PHE A 178 15.02 18.15 6.25
N ARG A 179 15.15 18.41 4.95
CA ARG A 179 15.08 19.74 4.35
C ARG A 179 14.05 19.65 3.23
N LYS A 180 12.98 20.44 3.36
CA LYS A 180 11.98 20.60 2.29
C LYS A 180 12.49 21.70 1.37
N GLU A 181 13.16 21.31 0.30
CA GLU A 181 13.68 22.24 -0.71
C GLU A 181 12.95 22.01 -2.03
N LEU A 182 12.65 23.11 -2.72
CA LEU A 182 12.01 23.05 -4.03
C LEU A 182 13.09 22.90 -5.10
N ASN A 183 12.99 21.87 -5.93
CA ASN A 183 13.82 21.78 -7.12
C ASN A 183 13.34 22.80 -8.16
N LYS A 184 14.01 23.96 -8.20
CA LYS A 184 13.63 25.07 -9.09
C LYS A 184 13.74 24.71 -10.57
N GLU A 185 14.66 23.81 -10.93
CA GLU A 185 14.85 23.36 -12.31
C GLU A 185 13.65 22.53 -12.76
N ASN A 186 13.22 21.55 -11.96
CA ASN A 186 12.02 20.77 -12.29
C ASN A 186 10.75 21.62 -12.32
N VAL A 187 10.65 22.64 -11.46
CA VAL A 187 9.52 23.58 -11.50
C VAL A 187 9.53 24.37 -12.80
N TYR A 188 10.70 24.82 -13.24
CA TYR A 188 10.85 25.49 -14.53
C TYR A 188 10.46 24.55 -15.68
N ASP A 189 10.98 23.32 -15.68
CA ASP A 189 10.68 22.34 -16.72
C ASP A 189 9.20 21.95 -16.77
N TYR A 190 8.55 21.85 -15.62
CA TYR A 190 7.11 21.67 -15.55
C TYR A 190 6.35 22.85 -16.17
N PHE A 191 6.71 24.09 -15.82
CA PHE A 191 6.01 25.27 -16.36
C PHE A 191 6.24 25.49 -17.86
N VAL A 192 7.41 25.12 -18.37
CA VAL A 192 7.77 25.36 -19.79
C VAL A 192 7.35 24.19 -20.68
N TYR A 193 7.55 22.96 -20.22
CA TYR A 193 7.41 21.75 -21.04
C TYR A 193 6.30 20.81 -20.57
N ASN A 194 5.63 21.11 -19.44
CA ASN A 194 4.65 20.24 -18.79
C ASN A 194 5.22 18.86 -18.42
N PHE A 195 6.54 18.80 -18.15
CA PHE A 195 7.21 17.59 -17.70
C PHE A 195 7.04 17.42 -16.20
N ALA A 196 6.38 16.33 -15.79
CA ALA A 196 6.14 16.01 -14.38
C ALA A 196 7.21 15.06 -13.79
N ASP A 197 7.74 14.14 -14.59
CA ASP A 197 8.74 13.14 -14.17
C ASP A 197 9.79 12.97 -15.27
N HIS A 198 11.05 13.40 -15.02
CA HIS A 198 12.11 13.32 -16.04
C HIS A 198 13.51 12.99 -15.47
N SER A 199 13.75 13.06 -14.15
CA SER A 199 15.10 12.78 -13.61
C SER A 199 15.11 12.15 -12.21
N GLU A 200 16.28 11.67 -11.77
CA GLU A 200 16.52 11.20 -10.39
C GLU A 200 16.27 12.31 -9.34
N ASN A 201 16.16 13.57 -9.77
CA ASN A 201 15.98 14.74 -8.92
C ASN A 201 14.51 15.19 -8.79
N THR A 202 13.54 14.39 -9.27
CA THR A 202 12.10 14.72 -9.20
C THR A 202 11.52 14.68 -7.77
N LEU A 203 12.31 14.25 -6.77
CA LEU A 203 11.92 14.17 -5.35
C LEU A 203 12.46 15.32 -4.49
#